data_AF-A0A519QDY0-F1
#
_entry.id   AF-A0A519QDY0-F1
#
_cell.length_a   1.000
_cell.length_b   1.000
_cell.length_c   1.000
_cell.angle_alpha   90.00
_cell.angle_beta   90.00
_cell.angle_gamma   90.00
#
_symmetry.space_group_name_H-M   'P 1'
#
loop_
_entity.id
_entity.type
_entity.pdbx_description
1 polymer ?
#
loop_
_entity_poly.entity_id
_entity_poly.type
_entity_poly.pdbx_seq_one_letter_code
_entity_poly.pdbx_strand_id
1 'polypeptide(L)'
;MTEIALLLTANLALLVAVMLGLWLLALRLKDVSFIDGVWPLGMLLLAVATWPRTDGDPIRKALLVGLCALWAVRLGWHLLKRWRGHGADGRYVEIVETQEREKGWSFGKTALLFVFLPQA
;
A
#
# COMPACT_ATOMS: atom_id res chain seq x y z
N MET A 1 -25.13 -12.28 -1.81
CA MET A 1 -23.84 -13.00 -1.75
C MET A 1 -22.94 -12.69 -2.95
N THR A 2 -23.45 -12.78 -4.18
CA THR A 2 -22.68 -12.52 -5.41
C THR A 2 -22.14 -11.09 -5.51
N GLU A 3 -22.91 -10.09 -5.10
CA GLU A 3 -22.49 -8.67 -5.14
C GLU A 3 -21.34 -8.36 -4.16
N ILE A 4 -21.42 -8.89 -2.94
CA ILE A 4 -20.36 -8.76 -1.94
C ILE A 4 -19.09 -9.45 -2.43
N ALA A 5 -19.21 -10.67 -2.98
CA ALA A 5 -18.07 -11.38 -3.56
C ALA A 5 -17.43 -10.60 -4.71
N LEU A 6 -18.24 -10.00 -5.60
CA LEU A 6 -17.74 -9.16 -6.69
C LEU A 6 -17.01 -7.93 -6.17
N LEU A 7 -17.55 -7.25 -5.16
CA LEU A 7 -16.96 -6.07 -4.55
C LEU A 7 -15.62 -6.40 -3.87
N LEU A 8 -15.55 -7.49 -3.11
CA LEU A 8 -14.33 -7.95 -2.47
C LEU A 8 -13.27 -8.36 -3.51
N THR A 9 -13.68 -9.10 -4.54
CA THR A 9 -12.77 -9.53 -5.63
C THR A 9 -12.23 -8.33 -6.40
N ALA A 10 -13.06 -7.33 -6.68
CA ALA A 10 -12.64 -6.12 -7.38
C ALA A 10 -11.64 -5.31 -6.55
N ASN A 11 -11.86 -5.18 -5.23
CA ASN A 11 -10.94 -4.50 -4.32
C ASN A 11 -9.61 -5.28 -4.19
N LEU A 12 -9.66 -6.60 -4.07
CA LEU A 12 -8.47 -7.44 -4.05
C LEU A 12 -7.67 -7.30 -5.35
N ALA A 13 -8.33 -7.37 -6.51
CA ALA A 13 -7.67 -7.22 -7.80
C ALA A 13 -7.02 -5.83 -7.95
N LEU A 14 -7.71 -4.77 -7.51
CA LEU A 14 -7.16 -3.41 -7.48
C LEU A 14 -5.94 -3.31 -6.58
N LEU A 15 -6.01 -3.88 -5.37
CA LEU A 15 -4.93 -3.84 -4.39
C LEU A 15 -3.70 -4.61 -4.89
N VAL A 16 -3.89 -5.81 -5.44
CA VAL A 16 -2.82 -6.61 -6.06
C VAL A 16 -2.18 -5.83 -7.23
N ALA A 17 -2.97 -5.22 -8.11
CA ALA A 17 -2.45 -4.44 -9.22
C ALA A 17 -1.60 -3.25 -8.75
N VAL A 18 -2.06 -2.54 -7.71
CA VAL A 18 -1.32 -1.43 -7.10
C VAL A 18 -0.03 -1.93 -6.45
N MET A 19 -0.08 -3.00 -5.65
CA MET A 19 1.12 -3.54 -4.99
C MET A 19 2.15 -4.07 -5.98
N LEU A 20 1.72 -4.68 -7.10
CA LEU A 20 2.62 -5.04 -8.18
C LEU A 20 3.25 -3.81 -8.85
N GLY A 21 2.48 -2.75 -9.09
CA GLY A 21 3.00 -1.50 -9.63
C GLY A 21 4.02 -0.84 -8.70
N LEU A 22 3.75 -0.81 -7.40
CA LEU A 22 4.67 -0.27 -6.39
C LEU A 22 5.90 -1.16 -6.23
N TRP A 23 5.77 -2.48 -6.34
CA TRP A 23 6.90 -3.40 -6.36
C TRP A 23 7.82 -3.12 -7.55
N LEU A 24 7.27 -2.95 -8.77
CA LEU A 24 8.06 -2.58 -9.94
C LEU A 24 8.77 -1.23 -9.77
N LEU A 25 8.13 -0.27 -9.09
CA LEU A 25 8.76 0.99 -8.72
C LEU A 25 9.91 0.76 -7.72
N ALA A 26 9.71 -0.09 -6.72
CA ALA A 26 10.74 -0.44 -5.74
C ALA A 26 11.95 -1.11 -6.38
N LEU A 27 11.76 -1.94 -7.42
CA LEU A 27 12.87 -2.50 -8.19
C LEU A 27 13.74 -1.42 -8.86
N ARG A 28 13.12 -0.33 -9.34
CA ARG A 28 13.84 0.80 -9.93
C ARG A 28 14.50 1.70 -8.89
N LEU A 29 13.83 1.94 -7.78
CA LEU A 29 14.34 2.76 -6.67
C LEU A 29 15.39 2.02 -5.84
N LYS A 30 15.43 0.68 -5.92
CA LYS A 30 16.17 -0.22 -5.01
C LYS A 30 15.88 0.08 -3.53
N ASP A 31 14.65 0.48 -3.25
CA ASP A 31 14.17 0.85 -1.93
C ASP A 31 12.70 0.45 -1.82
N VAL A 32 12.33 -0.13 -0.69
CA VAL A 32 10.97 -0.59 -0.37
C VAL A 32 10.31 0.26 0.73
N SER A 33 11.08 1.10 1.43
CA SER A 33 10.63 1.82 2.62
C SER A 33 9.59 2.91 2.36
N PHE A 34 9.48 3.38 1.12
CA PHE A 34 8.43 4.32 0.72
C PHE A 34 7.01 3.74 0.85
N ILE A 35 6.88 2.41 0.95
CA ILE A 35 5.59 1.71 1.08
C ILE A 35 4.80 2.22 2.28
N ASP A 36 5.47 2.53 3.40
CA ASP A 36 4.83 3.06 4.61
C ASP A 36 4.09 4.38 4.34
N GLY A 37 4.62 5.21 3.43
CA GLY A 37 3.99 6.47 3.02
C GLY A 37 2.89 6.32 1.98
N VAL A 38 2.95 5.27 1.15
CA VAL A 38 1.92 5.01 0.12
C VAL A 38 0.75 4.22 0.68
N TRP A 39 0.98 3.37 1.68
CA TRP A 39 -0.04 2.53 2.31
C TRP A 39 -1.32 3.28 2.72
N PRO A 40 -1.27 4.42 3.46
CA PRO A 40 -2.49 5.15 3.81
C PRO A 40 -3.24 5.66 2.56
N LEU A 41 -2.52 6.01 1.49
CA LEU A 41 -3.12 6.42 0.22
C LEU A 41 -3.78 5.23 -0.50
N GLY A 42 -3.20 4.03 -0.38
CA GLY A 42 -3.82 2.79 -0.83
C GLY A 42 -5.17 2.51 -0.15
N MET A 43 -5.25 2.74 1.17
CA MET A 43 -6.51 2.62 1.91
C MET A 43 -7.56 3.64 1.44
N LEU A 44 -7.15 4.89 1.19
CA LEU A 44 -8.02 5.89 0.61
C LEU A 44 -8.51 5.49 -0.80
N LEU A 45 -7.63 4.93 -1.63
CA LEU A 45 -7.99 4.45 -2.96
C LEU A 45 -9.10 3.38 -2.88
N LEU A 46 -8.96 2.41 -1.97
CA LEU A 46 -9.99 1.38 -1.75
C LEU A 46 -11.31 1.98 -1.25
N ALA A 47 -11.25 2.93 -0.31
CA ALA A 47 -12.42 3.61 0.20
C ALA A 47 -13.17 4.36 -0.92
N VAL A 48 -12.46 5.12 -1.75
CA VAL A 48 -13.04 5.86 -2.88
C VAL A 48 -13.56 4.90 -3.96
N ALA A 49 -12.84 3.82 -4.26
CA ALA A 49 -13.30 2.80 -5.20
C ALA A 49 -14.57 2.09 -4.69
N THR A 50 -14.69 1.85 -3.39
CA THR A 50 -15.84 1.15 -2.80
C THR A 50 -17.06 2.05 -2.60
N TRP A 51 -16.85 3.35 -2.36
CA TRP A 51 -17.92 4.31 -2.04
C TRP A 51 -19.12 4.30 -3.00
N PRO A 52 -18.97 4.39 -4.33
CA PRO A 52 -20.13 4.42 -5.24
C PRO A 52 -20.85 3.07 -5.36
N ARG A 53 -20.25 1.98 -4.86
CA ARG A 53 -20.74 0.60 -5.00
C ARG A 53 -21.41 0.05 -3.74
N THR A 54 -21.58 0.90 -2.73
CA THR A 54 -22.16 0.51 -1.43
C THR A 54 -23.50 1.20 -1.24
N ASP A 55 -24.41 0.57 -0.52
CA ASP A 55 -25.69 1.18 -0.14
C ASP A 55 -25.59 1.95 1.19
N GLY A 56 -26.63 2.70 1.51
CA GLY A 56 -26.79 3.40 2.79
C GLY A 56 -26.75 4.92 2.67
N ASP A 57 -26.82 5.59 3.82
CA ASP A 57 -26.95 7.05 3.90
C ASP A 57 -25.79 7.78 3.19
N PRO A 58 -26.10 8.65 2.21
CA PRO A 58 -25.07 9.29 1.38
C PRO A 58 -24.18 10.24 2.18
N ILE A 59 -24.72 10.93 3.19
CA ILE A 59 -23.97 11.89 4.03
C ILE A 59 -22.97 11.12 4.89
N ARG A 60 -23.40 10.07 5.57
CA ARG A 60 -22.54 9.24 6.42
C ARG A 60 -21.39 8.62 5.62
N LYS A 61 -21.68 8.09 4.43
CA LYS A 61 -20.65 7.51 3.55
C LYS A 61 -19.64 8.56 3.10
N ALA A 62 -20.11 9.73 2.68
CA ALA A 62 -19.24 10.84 2.30
C ALA A 62 -18.36 11.30 3.48
N LEU A 63 -18.92 11.34 4.68
CA LEU A 63 -18.21 11.75 5.90
C LEU A 63 -17.12 10.74 6.27
N LEU A 64 -17.39 9.43 6.17
CA LEU A 64 -16.39 8.39 6.38
C LEU A 64 -15.25 8.46 5.36
N VAL A 65 -15.55 8.63 4.07
CA VAL A 65 -14.52 8.78 3.03
C VAL A 65 -13.74 10.07 3.22
N GLY A 66 -14.39 11.17 3.61
CA GLY A 66 -13.74 12.45 3.91
C GLY A 66 -12.77 12.36 5.07
N LEU A 67 -13.16 11.71 6.17
CA LEU A 67 -12.27 11.46 7.32
C LEU A 67 -11.10 10.54 6.92
N CYS A 68 -11.37 9.48 6.15
CA CYS A 68 -10.34 8.61 5.60
C CYS A 68 -9.36 9.40 4.72
N ALA A 69 -9.86 10.28 3.86
CA ALA A 69 -9.04 11.12 2.99
C ALA A 69 -8.14 12.06 3.78
N LEU A 70 -8.70 12.76 4.77
CA LEU A 70 -7.94 13.67 5.62
C LEU A 70 -6.82 12.94 6.36
N TRP A 71 -7.13 11.80 6.96
CA TRP A 71 -6.14 10.97 7.64
C TRP A 71 -5.07 10.45 6.68
N ALA A 72 -5.48 9.87 5.55
CA ALA A 72 -4.60 9.21 4.60
C ALA A 72 -3.63 10.19 3.95
N VAL A 73 -4.15 11.33 3.48
CA VAL A 73 -3.33 12.36 2.84
C VAL A 73 -2.36 12.98 3.83
N ARG A 74 -2.82 13.31 5.05
CA ARG A 74 -1.95 13.88 6.10
C ARG A 74 -0.81 12.92 6.45
N LEU A 75 -1.12 11.64 6.68
CA LEU A 75 -0.14 10.64 7.08
C LEU A 75 0.81 10.29 5.92
N GLY A 76 0.27 10.02 4.74
CA GLY A 76 1.05 9.67 3.56
C GLY A 76 1.99 10.80 3.15
N TRP A 77 1.52 12.06 3.16
CA TRP A 77 2.37 13.22 2.92
C TRP A 77 3.51 13.31 3.93
N HIS A 78 3.22 13.18 5.23
CA HIS A 78 4.23 13.25 6.28
C HIS A 78 5.31 12.18 6.10
N LEU A 79 4.93 10.93 5.86
CA LEU A 79 5.86 9.80 5.71
C LEU A 79 6.65 9.87 4.40
N LEU A 80 6.02 10.22 3.28
CA LEU A 80 6.72 10.39 2.00
C LEU A 80 7.71 11.56 2.05
N LYS A 81 7.36 12.65 2.72
CA LYS A 81 8.29 13.77 2.96
C LYS A 81 9.46 13.32 3.83
N ARG A 82 9.20 12.56 4.89
CA ARG A 82 10.24 12.01 5.77
C ARG A 82 11.20 11.10 5.00
N TRP A 83 10.66 10.16 4.21
CA TRP A 83 11.41 9.23 3.36
C TRP A 83 12.32 9.99 2.37
N ARG A 84 11.79 10.98 1.67
CA ARG A 84 12.60 11.81 0.76
C ARG A 84 13.74 12.56 1.46
N GLY A 85 13.59 12.90 2.74
CA GLY A 85 14.60 13.65 3.50
C GLY A 85 15.65 12.78 4.19
N HIS A 86 15.31 11.55 4.61
CA HIS A 86 16.20 10.69 5.40
C HIS A 86 16.68 9.45 4.63
N GLY A 87 16.14 9.19 3.44
CA GLY A 87 16.47 8.01 2.64
C GLY A 87 15.75 6.75 3.11
N ALA A 88 16.32 5.60 2.76
CA ALA A 88 15.77 4.29 3.06
C ALA A 88 15.74 4.03 4.57
N ASP A 89 14.62 3.48 5.07
CA ASP A 89 14.49 3.09 6.47
C ASP A 89 15.33 1.83 6.76
N GLY A 90 16.19 1.92 7.78
CA GLY A 90 17.13 0.86 8.16
C GLY A 90 16.47 -0.48 8.46
N ARG A 91 15.21 -0.49 8.93
CA ARG A 91 14.45 -1.73 9.15
C ARG A 91 14.29 -2.55 7.88
N TYR A 92 14.00 -1.89 6.75
CA TYR A 92 13.81 -2.58 5.48
C TYR A 92 15.13 -3.02 4.87
N VAL A 93 16.18 -2.21 5.05
CA VAL A 93 17.55 -2.57 4.64
C VAL A 93 17.99 -3.85 5.36
N GLU A 94 17.81 -3.90 6.68
CA GLU A 94 18.17 -5.08 7.50
C GLU A 94 17.41 -6.34 7.07
N ILE A 95 16.11 -6.24 6.75
CA ILE A 95 15.31 -7.36 6.24
C ILE A 95 15.89 -7.88 4.92
N VAL A 96 16.19 -6.97 3.98
CA VAL A 96 16.74 -7.33 2.67
C VAL A 96 18.09 -8.01 2.82
N GLU A 97 19.01 -7.39 3.56
CA GLU A 97 20.36 -7.91 3.79
C GLU A 97 20.34 -9.27 4.51
N THR A 98 19.46 -9.44 5.50
CA THR A 98 19.34 -10.70 6.23
C THR A 98 18.83 -11.82 5.33
N GLN A 99 17.83 -11.58 4.49
CA GLN A 99 17.34 -12.60 3.56
C GLN A 99 18.34 -12.90 2.44
N GLU A 100 19.12 -11.91 2.00
CA GLU A 100 20.22 -12.11 1.06
C GLU A 100 21.30 -13.01 1.68
N ARG A 101 21.73 -12.74 2.92
CA ARG A 101 22.74 -13.56 3.62
C ARG A 101 22.29 -14.98 3.92
N GLU A 102 21.09 -15.14 4.46
CA GLU A 102 20.62 -16.46 4.95
C GLU A 102 20.12 -17.37 3.84
N LYS A 103 19.47 -16.80 2.82
CA LYS A 103 18.77 -17.58 1.79
C LYS A 103 19.28 -17.33 0.37
N GLY A 104 20.20 -16.37 0.16
CA GLY A 104 20.67 -15.99 -1.16
C GLY A 104 19.58 -15.37 -2.05
N TRP A 105 18.55 -14.76 -1.45
CA TRP A 105 17.43 -14.22 -2.21
C TRP A 105 17.78 -12.86 -2.82
N SER A 106 17.33 -12.62 -4.06
CA SER A 106 17.48 -11.32 -4.70
C SER A 106 16.58 -10.28 -4.05
N PHE A 107 17.00 -9.00 -4.10
CA PHE A 107 16.21 -7.85 -3.63
C PHE A 107 14.75 -7.92 -4.10
N GLY A 108 14.52 -8.22 -5.39
CA GLY A 108 13.18 -8.25 -5.95
C GLY A 108 12.29 -9.33 -5.33
N LYS A 109 12.84 -10.52 -5.09
CA LYS A 109 12.11 -11.62 -4.45
C LYS A 109 11.80 -11.29 -2.99
N THR A 110 12.77 -10.76 -2.26
CA THR A 110 12.57 -10.36 -0.85
C THR A 110 11.56 -9.22 -0.73
N ALA A 111 11.70 -8.18 -1.57
CA ALA A 111 10.74 -7.08 -1.63
C ALA A 111 9.32 -7.58 -1.89
N LEU A 112 9.14 -8.46 -2.88
CA LEU A 112 7.82 -8.99 -3.21
C LEU A 112 7.23 -9.77 -2.04
N LEU A 113 7.96 -10.76 -1.51
CA LEU A 113 7.40 -11.72 -0.55
C LEU A 113 7.28 -11.17 0.87
N PHE A 114 8.21 -10.33 1.31
CA PHE A 114 8.25 -9.84 2.69
C PHE A 114 7.71 -8.42 2.85
N VAL A 115 7.63 -7.63 1.77
CA VAL A 115 7.20 -6.24 1.86
C VAL A 115 5.90 -5.99 1.12
N PHE A 116 5.76 -6.37 -0.14
CA PHE A 116 4.57 -6.01 -0.93
C PHE A 116 3.42 -7.00 -0.78
N LEU A 117 3.71 -8.31 -0.75
CA LEU A 117 2.69 -9.35 -0.62
C LEU A 117 1.89 -9.25 0.68
N PRO A 118 2.50 -9.00 1.87
CA PRO A 118 1.73 -8.85 3.11
C PRO A 118 0.87 -7.59 3.18
N GLN A 119 1.03 -6.66 2.23
CA GLN A 119 0.29 -5.39 2.16
C GLN A 119 -0.90 -5.47 1.19
N ALA A 120 -1.02 -6.57 0.44
CA ALA A 120 -2.15 -6.90 -0.41
C ALA A 120 -3.15 -7.83 0.29
#